data_AF-A0A1Y3RP91-F1
#
_entry.id   AF-A0A1Y3RP91-F1
#
_cell.length_a   1.000
_cell.length_b   1.000
_cell.length_c   1.000
_cell.angle_alpha   90.00
_cell.angle_beta   90.00
_cell.angle_gamma   90.00
#
_symmetry.space_group_name_H-M   'P 1'
#
loop_
_entity.id
_entity.type
_entity.pdbx_description
1 polymer ?
#
loop_
_entity_poly.entity_id
_entity_poly.type
_entity_poly.pdbx_seq_one_letter_code
_entity_poly.pdbx_strand_id
1 'polypeptide(L)'
;MIVFIAIVVAIVAFKIMRKKQYENLEAEALLSLGFSSWNIISYVDEYVTVKSRQTLEKYDDIKFFKENKEKLPRAEAMIQRKSEISSRLTQFLQSNELQSRPQYKKLKKQVEEVLNNAASYRIRVSYISSAGNNLGSKDIHVGQYRIDSFKKDPSLLMGKTEYNKFLKEQQKEALAQKQHDFYNQVNAIIDYANNNRDSLIIKGSQEQLDSLIGQLFDRTVNSIKKIKSLDSEEWGLIEDFITRLKADIERIVASNQRILDYYASPDFQKIKETCEVLMSSQREFNEYINEKVHSISELFGTRVVRNETVNEDEYNYIRPYKKTITPFTAEVSATVFASAENNPLDYIVKNFYPNKSAYPDQIQKLYHLVEELQTLREAKQIIENYKADYQQYLGDVPAYVMENDEAGFYSRLGFANIDESVLTVEYKFAYTSGGGMAQRSFTVPMTEETIAELIKTLESKLTASAFAKEQRTMMTKKLREAIKTRDDFTCCNCGNSTHKEPNLLLEIDHIIPVSKGGRTEEANLQTLCWKCNRTKSNKILA
;
A
#
# COMPACT_ATOMS: atom_id res chain seq x y z
N MET A 1 -58.60 48.92 -68.08
CA MET A 1 -58.33 47.58 -67.53
C MET A 1 -56.84 47.22 -67.59
N ILE A 2 -56.18 47.30 -68.75
CA ILE A 2 -54.76 46.92 -68.95
C ILE A 2 -53.78 47.76 -68.09
N VAL A 3 -53.95 49.08 -68.03
CA VAL A 3 -53.09 49.97 -67.21
C VAL A 3 -53.24 49.66 -65.71
N PHE A 4 -54.46 49.38 -65.25
CA PHE A 4 -54.71 49.00 -63.85
C PHE A 4 -54.05 47.67 -63.51
N ILE A 5 -54.16 46.66 -64.39
CA ILE A 5 -53.48 45.37 -64.23
C ILE A 5 -51.95 45.55 -64.22
N ALA A 6 -51.40 46.38 -65.10
CA ALA A 6 -49.96 46.68 -65.14
C ALA A 6 -49.45 47.37 -63.85
N ILE A 7 -50.23 48.30 -63.30
CA ILE A 7 -49.90 48.95 -62.00
C ILE A 7 -49.93 47.94 -60.87
N VAL A 8 -50.96 47.08 -60.82
CA VAL A 8 -51.07 46.02 -59.80
C VAL A 8 -49.89 45.03 -59.92
N VAL A 9 -49.54 44.60 -61.13
CA VAL A 9 -48.38 43.73 -61.39
C VAL A 9 -47.07 44.40 -60.97
N ALA A 10 -46.89 45.70 -61.27
CA ALA A 10 -45.71 46.45 -60.86
C ALA A 10 -45.59 46.59 -59.33
N ILE A 11 -46.70 46.82 -58.63
CA ILE A 11 -46.75 46.87 -57.16
C ILE A 11 -46.40 45.49 -56.57
N VAL A 12 -46.93 44.41 -57.14
CA VAL A 12 -46.65 43.04 -56.70
C VAL A 12 -45.19 42.69 -56.96
N ALA A 13 -44.66 42.97 -58.15
CA ALA A 13 -43.24 42.77 -58.49
C ALA A 13 -42.32 43.59 -57.57
N PHE A 14 -42.65 44.84 -57.28
CA PHE A 14 -41.91 45.67 -56.34
C PHE A 14 -41.92 45.11 -54.91
N LYS A 15 -43.07 44.59 -54.43
CA LYS A 15 -43.16 43.89 -53.14
C LYS A 15 -42.31 42.62 -53.12
N ILE A 16 -42.33 41.82 -54.19
CA ILE A 16 -41.51 40.60 -54.32
C ILE A 16 -40.02 40.96 -54.31
N MET A 17 -39.61 41.98 -55.08
CA MET A 17 -38.23 42.45 -55.10
C MET A 17 -37.76 42.95 -53.73
N ARG A 18 -38.57 43.78 -53.05
CA ARG A 18 -38.27 44.26 -51.68
C ARG A 18 -38.16 43.11 -50.67
N LYS A 19 -38.99 42.08 -50.81
CA LYS A 19 -38.94 40.88 -49.97
C LYS A 19 -37.63 40.13 -50.19
N LYS A 20 -37.27 39.85 -51.45
CA LYS A 20 -36.02 39.16 -51.80
C LYS A 20 -34.77 39.95 -51.39
N GLN A 21 -34.81 41.28 -51.54
CA GLN A 21 -33.75 42.16 -51.05
C GLN A 21 -33.56 42.04 -49.53
N TYR A 22 -34.65 41.98 -48.76
CA TYR A 22 -34.58 41.79 -47.32
C TYR A 22 -34.09 40.39 -46.95
N GLU A 23 -34.56 39.33 -47.63
CA GLU A 23 -34.12 37.94 -47.38
C GLU A 23 -32.61 37.79 -47.59
N ASN A 24 -32.04 38.39 -48.64
CA ASN A 24 -30.59 38.39 -48.86
C ASN A 24 -29.83 39.16 -47.76
N LEU A 25 -30.31 40.36 -47.43
CA LEU A 25 -29.73 41.20 -46.37
C LEU A 25 -29.76 40.51 -45.00
N GLU A 26 -30.86 39.80 -44.71
CA GLU A 26 -31.07 39.02 -43.50
C GLU A 26 -30.13 37.82 -43.44
N ALA A 27 -29.95 37.09 -44.54
CA ALA A 27 -29.00 35.98 -44.61
C ALA A 27 -27.55 36.44 -44.37
N GLU A 28 -27.14 37.56 -44.97
CA GLU A 28 -25.81 38.16 -44.76
C GLU A 28 -25.63 38.61 -43.30
N ALA A 29 -26.65 39.23 -42.70
CA ALA A 29 -26.63 39.66 -41.31
C ALA A 29 -26.52 38.46 -40.35
N LEU A 30 -27.34 37.43 -40.54
CA LEU A 30 -27.30 36.19 -39.75
C LEU A 30 -25.93 35.49 -39.87
N LEU A 31 -25.37 35.43 -41.08
CA LEU A 31 -24.03 34.88 -41.30
C LEU A 31 -22.95 35.69 -40.55
N SER A 32 -22.98 37.02 -40.66
CA SER A 32 -22.02 37.90 -39.96
C SER A 32 -22.13 37.79 -38.43
N LEU A 33 -23.34 37.58 -37.93
CA LEU A 33 -23.65 37.36 -36.52
C LEU A 33 -23.50 35.89 -36.12
N GLY A 34 -23.08 34.98 -37.01
CA GLY A 34 -22.96 33.55 -36.73
C GLY A 34 -24.24 32.92 -36.15
N PHE A 35 -25.42 33.37 -36.58
CA PHE A 35 -26.72 32.89 -36.15
C PHE A 35 -27.40 32.09 -37.27
N SER A 36 -28.07 31.00 -36.92
CA SER A 36 -28.85 30.22 -37.88
C SER A 36 -30.25 30.81 -38.15
N SER A 37 -30.78 31.61 -37.22
CA SER A 37 -32.04 32.35 -37.34
C SER A 37 -32.11 33.46 -36.28
N TRP A 38 -33.15 34.28 -36.31
CA TRP A 38 -33.39 35.27 -35.23
C TRP A 38 -33.95 34.65 -33.94
N ASN A 39 -34.46 33.41 -33.98
CA ASN A 39 -35.04 32.71 -32.84
C ASN A 39 -33.98 31.99 -31.98
N ILE A 40 -32.83 32.65 -31.77
CA ILE A 40 -31.70 32.10 -30.99
C ILE A 40 -31.88 32.22 -29.48
N ILE A 41 -32.76 33.12 -29.04
CA ILE A 41 -33.02 33.41 -27.65
C ILE A 41 -34.47 33.84 -27.46
N SER A 42 -35.13 33.27 -26.45
CA SER A 42 -36.51 33.61 -26.10
C SER A 42 -36.58 34.86 -25.23
N TYR A 43 -37.71 35.55 -25.29
CA TYR A 43 -38.01 36.67 -24.40
C TYR A 43 -38.18 36.22 -22.95
N VAL A 44 -38.91 35.10 -22.75
CA VAL A 44 -39.12 34.44 -21.45
C VAL A 44 -38.30 33.15 -21.40
N ASP A 45 -37.63 32.92 -20.28
CA ASP A 45 -36.77 31.74 -20.08
C ASP A 45 -37.48 30.66 -19.28
N GLU A 46 -38.28 31.05 -18.30
CA GLU A 46 -39.02 30.14 -17.43
C GLU A 46 -40.45 30.61 -17.19
N TYR A 47 -41.36 29.65 -17.02
CA TYR A 47 -42.77 29.92 -16.77
C TYR A 47 -43.21 29.30 -15.43
N VAL A 48 -43.96 30.05 -14.65
CA VAL A 48 -44.51 29.63 -13.36
C VAL A 48 -45.99 29.95 -13.30
N THR A 49 -46.79 29.02 -12.80
CA THR A 49 -48.22 29.22 -12.58
C THR A 49 -48.53 29.30 -11.09
N VAL A 50 -49.25 30.34 -10.68
CA VAL A 50 -49.76 30.53 -9.31
C VAL A 50 -51.29 30.52 -9.30
N LYS A 51 -51.89 30.19 -8.15
CA LYS A 51 -53.36 30.01 -8.02
C LYS A 51 -54.10 31.19 -7.38
N SER A 52 -53.40 32.26 -7.00
CA SER A 52 -54.04 33.45 -6.45
C SER A 52 -53.28 34.74 -6.81
N ARG A 53 -54.04 35.84 -6.91
CA ARG A 53 -53.49 37.17 -7.15
C ARG A 53 -52.49 37.60 -6.08
N GLN A 54 -52.79 37.32 -4.82
CA GLN A 54 -51.89 37.61 -3.70
C GLN A 54 -50.55 36.86 -3.84
N THR A 55 -50.57 35.61 -4.34
CA THR A 55 -49.34 34.86 -4.59
C THR A 55 -48.56 35.47 -5.75
N LEU A 56 -49.23 35.84 -6.85
CA LEU A 56 -48.60 36.51 -7.98
C LEU A 56 -47.85 37.78 -7.55
N GLU A 57 -48.47 38.62 -6.74
CA GLU A 57 -47.87 39.87 -6.26
C GLU A 57 -46.62 39.60 -5.42
N LYS A 58 -46.66 38.62 -4.51
CA LYS A 58 -45.54 38.28 -3.60
C LYS A 58 -44.48 37.35 -4.20
N TYR A 59 -44.70 36.75 -5.37
CA TYR A 59 -43.76 35.79 -5.96
C TYR A 59 -42.51 36.51 -6.46
N ASP A 60 -41.33 36.21 -5.94
CA ASP A 60 -40.06 36.82 -6.32
C ASP A 60 -39.05 35.77 -6.79
N ASP A 61 -37.84 36.23 -7.13
CA ASP A 61 -36.75 35.37 -7.57
C ASP A 61 -36.29 34.40 -6.47
N ILE A 62 -36.27 34.84 -5.21
CA ILE A 62 -35.97 33.98 -4.05
C ILE A 62 -36.96 32.82 -3.98
N LYS A 63 -38.26 33.11 -4.04
CA LYS A 63 -39.30 32.08 -4.00
C LYS A 63 -39.19 31.12 -5.17
N PHE A 64 -38.93 31.63 -6.38
CA PHE A 64 -38.70 30.81 -7.56
C PHE A 64 -37.56 29.80 -7.35
N PHE A 65 -36.37 30.27 -6.95
CA PHE A 65 -35.20 29.41 -6.79
C PHE A 65 -35.26 28.52 -5.55
N LYS A 66 -36.05 28.88 -4.53
CA LYS A 66 -36.38 27.97 -3.41
C LYS A 66 -37.20 26.76 -3.87
N GLU A 67 -38.17 27.00 -4.75
CA GLU A 67 -39.07 25.97 -5.28
C GLU A 67 -38.42 25.17 -6.43
N ASN A 68 -37.39 25.70 -7.10
CA ASN A 68 -36.74 25.14 -8.29
C ASN A 68 -35.21 25.25 -8.20
N LYS A 69 -34.59 24.66 -7.18
CA LYS A 69 -33.16 24.82 -6.87
C LYS A 69 -32.24 24.37 -8.01
N GLU A 70 -32.64 23.31 -8.71
CA GLU A 70 -31.95 22.74 -9.87
C GLU A 70 -31.85 23.72 -11.07
N LYS A 71 -32.69 24.76 -11.10
CA LYS A 71 -32.68 25.77 -12.18
C LYS A 71 -31.66 26.88 -11.96
N LEU A 72 -31.04 26.99 -10.79
CA LEU A 72 -30.07 28.05 -10.50
C LEU A 72 -28.83 27.99 -11.43
N PRO A 73 -28.16 26.84 -11.64
CA PRO A 73 -27.05 26.74 -12.60
C PRO A 73 -27.50 26.99 -14.05
N ARG A 74 -28.72 26.56 -14.40
CA ARG A 74 -29.29 26.79 -15.74
C ARG A 74 -29.56 28.27 -15.99
N ALA A 75 -30.06 28.99 -14.99
CA ALA A 75 -30.28 30.44 -15.06
C ALA A 75 -28.97 31.19 -15.28
N GLU A 76 -27.91 30.81 -14.56
CA GLU A 76 -26.57 31.39 -14.76
C GLU A 76 -26.04 31.19 -16.17
N ALA A 77 -26.06 29.95 -16.67
CA ALA A 77 -25.62 29.64 -18.03
C ALA A 77 -26.42 30.43 -19.09
N MET A 78 -27.72 30.60 -18.87
CA MET A 78 -28.58 31.38 -19.77
C MET A 78 -28.28 32.88 -19.70
N ILE A 79 -28.02 33.44 -18.51
CA ILE A 79 -27.62 34.84 -18.33
C ILE A 79 -26.31 35.12 -19.08
N GLN A 80 -25.32 34.23 -18.96
CA GLN A 80 -24.04 34.35 -19.67
C GLN A 80 -24.25 34.33 -21.19
N ARG A 81 -25.01 33.35 -21.71
CA ARG A 81 -25.35 33.26 -23.13
C ARG A 81 -26.08 34.52 -23.64
N LYS A 82 -27.02 35.04 -22.86
CA LYS A 82 -27.74 36.27 -23.19
C LYS A 82 -26.81 37.49 -23.23
N SER A 83 -25.88 37.58 -22.30
CA SER A 83 -24.85 38.63 -22.26
C SER A 83 -23.97 38.60 -23.52
N GLU A 84 -23.50 37.40 -23.92
CA GLU A 84 -22.71 37.22 -25.14
C GLU A 84 -23.47 37.65 -26.39
N ILE A 85 -24.72 37.21 -26.54
CA ILE A 85 -25.59 37.60 -27.66
C ILE A 85 -25.80 39.11 -27.67
N SER A 86 -26.14 39.69 -26.52
CA SER A 86 -26.36 41.13 -26.37
C SER A 86 -25.14 41.96 -26.78
N SER A 87 -23.94 41.51 -26.38
CA SER A 87 -22.67 42.14 -26.76
C SER A 87 -22.46 42.11 -28.28
N ARG A 88 -22.63 40.94 -28.91
CA ARG A 88 -22.49 40.78 -30.38
C ARG A 88 -23.47 41.64 -31.16
N LEU A 89 -24.74 41.67 -30.73
CA LEU A 89 -25.77 42.47 -31.36
C LEU A 89 -25.53 43.97 -31.19
N THR A 90 -25.06 44.39 -30.01
CA THR A 90 -24.71 45.80 -29.74
C THR A 90 -23.55 46.24 -30.63
N GLN A 91 -22.50 45.43 -30.74
CA GLN A 91 -21.36 45.69 -31.62
C GLN A 91 -21.82 45.78 -33.09
N PHE A 92 -22.66 44.85 -33.54
CA PHE A 92 -23.24 44.88 -34.87
C PHE A 92 -24.04 46.16 -35.12
N LEU A 93 -24.85 46.63 -34.16
CA LEU A 93 -25.62 47.87 -34.32
C LEU A 93 -24.75 49.13 -34.33
N GLN A 94 -23.60 49.13 -33.65
CA GLN A 94 -22.66 50.25 -33.65
C GLN A 94 -22.04 50.47 -35.03
N SER A 95 -21.54 49.42 -35.68
CA SER A 95 -20.96 49.52 -37.02
C SER A 95 -21.01 48.19 -37.77
N ASN A 96 -21.51 48.21 -39.01
CA ASN A 96 -21.44 47.09 -39.95
C ASN A 96 -21.55 47.58 -41.40
N GLU A 97 -21.09 46.75 -42.33
CA GLU A 97 -21.08 47.05 -43.78
C GLU A 97 -22.48 47.10 -44.42
N LEU A 98 -23.51 46.63 -43.70
CA LEU A 98 -24.88 46.54 -44.18
C LEU A 98 -25.68 47.83 -43.94
N GLN A 99 -25.16 48.78 -43.16
CA GLN A 99 -25.86 50.01 -42.77
C GLN A 99 -26.32 50.87 -43.97
N SER A 100 -25.58 50.86 -45.07
CA SER A 100 -25.87 51.61 -46.29
C SER A 100 -26.89 50.91 -47.22
N ARG A 101 -27.25 49.65 -46.93
CA ARG A 101 -28.09 48.83 -47.82
C ARG A 101 -29.58 49.20 -47.71
N PRO A 102 -30.36 49.11 -48.81
CA PRO A 102 -31.82 49.20 -48.74
C PRO A 102 -32.41 48.17 -47.76
N GLN A 103 -33.49 48.51 -47.07
CA GLN A 103 -34.14 47.70 -46.02
C GLN A 103 -33.39 47.56 -44.68
N TYR A 104 -32.21 48.17 -44.49
CA TYR A 104 -31.46 48.07 -43.22
C TYR A 104 -32.27 48.51 -41.99
N LYS A 105 -33.15 49.53 -42.10
CA LYS A 105 -34.04 49.94 -41.00
C LYS A 105 -34.94 48.81 -40.49
N LYS A 106 -35.36 47.89 -41.36
CA LYS A 106 -36.17 46.72 -40.99
C LYS A 106 -35.30 45.69 -40.27
N LEU A 107 -34.11 45.42 -40.77
CA LEU A 107 -33.12 44.54 -40.13
C LEU A 107 -32.75 45.07 -38.74
N LYS A 108 -32.48 46.37 -38.61
CA LYS A 108 -32.18 47.04 -37.34
C LYS A 108 -33.26 46.78 -36.29
N LYS A 109 -34.54 46.90 -36.65
CA LYS A 109 -35.67 46.57 -35.76
C LYS A 109 -35.65 45.11 -35.32
N GLN A 110 -35.33 44.18 -36.24
CA GLN A 110 -35.22 42.76 -35.92
C GLN A 110 -34.08 42.50 -34.92
N VAL A 111 -32.94 43.15 -35.12
CA VAL A 111 -31.79 43.06 -34.21
C VAL A 111 -32.13 43.66 -32.83
N GLU A 112 -32.80 44.82 -32.79
CA GLU A 112 -33.28 45.46 -31.56
C GLU A 112 -34.27 44.58 -30.79
N GLU A 113 -35.13 43.82 -31.49
CA GLU A 113 -36.06 42.86 -30.87
C GLU A 113 -35.30 41.71 -30.20
N VAL A 114 -34.33 41.10 -30.88
CA VAL A 114 -33.51 40.03 -30.30
C VAL A 114 -32.63 40.55 -29.16
N LEU A 115 -32.13 41.78 -29.27
CA LEU A 115 -31.40 42.45 -28.20
C LEU A 115 -32.27 42.63 -26.94
N ASN A 116 -33.54 43.02 -27.10
CA ASN A 116 -34.48 43.09 -25.99
C ASN A 116 -34.75 41.71 -25.36
N ASN A 117 -34.85 40.66 -26.17
CA ASN A 117 -34.98 39.28 -25.66
C ASN A 117 -33.76 38.85 -24.83
N ALA A 118 -32.56 39.28 -25.24
CA ALA A 118 -31.30 39.01 -24.55
C ALA A 118 -31.02 39.92 -23.34
N ALA A 119 -31.81 40.97 -23.09
CA ALA A 119 -31.49 41.97 -22.06
C ALA A 119 -31.46 41.42 -20.62
N SER A 120 -32.22 40.36 -20.32
CA SER A 120 -32.27 39.77 -18.98
C SER A 120 -32.78 38.33 -19.03
N TYR A 121 -32.46 37.54 -18.00
CA TYR A 121 -33.17 36.30 -17.73
C TYR A 121 -34.54 36.60 -17.13
N ARG A 122 -35.62 36.13 -17.76
CA ARG A 122 -37.00 36.46 -17.39
C ARG A 122 -37.76 35.22 -16.97
N ILE A 123 -38.34 35.27 -15.78
CA ILE A 123 -39.27 34.27 -15.26
C ILE A 123 -40.67 34.88 -15.35
N ARG A 124 -41.54 34.31 -16.18
CA ARG A 124 -42.94 34.73 -16.28
C ARG A 124 -43.80 34.00 -15.27
N VAL A 125 -44.33 34.73 -14.31
CA VAL A 125 -45.29 34.22 -13.33
C VAL A 125 -46.70 34.58 -13.79
N SER A 126 -47.56 33.58 -13.96
CA SER A 126 -48.94 33.76 -14.42
C SER A 126 -49.92 33.26 -13.35
N TYR A 127 -50.92 34.08 -13.02
CA TYR A 127 -52.06 33.67 -12.21
C TYR A 127 -53.11 33.04 -13.12
N ILE A 128 -53.29 31.73 -13.00
CA ILE A 128 -54.33 30.97 -13.70
C ILE A 128 -55.36 30.50 -12.69
N SER A 129 -56.65 30.80 -12.94
CA SER A 129 -57.75 30.37 -12.09
C SER A 129 -57.99 28.86 -12.18
N SER A 130 -58.73 28.29 -11.24
CA SER A 130 -59.13 26.88 -11.31
C SER A 130 -59.95 26.54 -12.56
N ALA A 131 -60.59 27.54 -13.18
CA ALA A 131 -61.32 27.42 -14.45
C ALA A 131 -60.42 27.58 -15.69
N GLY A 132 -59.11 27.73 -15.52
CA GLY A 132 -58.14 27.87 -16.61
C GLY A 132 -57.95 29.30 -17.15
N ASN A 133 -58.61 30.30 -16.56
CA ASN A 133 -58.51 31.68 -17.04
C ASN A 133 -57.21 32.34 -16.55
N ASN A 134 -56.45 32.99 -17.45
CA ASN A 134 -55.32 33.84 -17.08
C ASN A 134 -55.85 35.17 -16.52
N LEU A 135 -55.64 35.40 -15.23
CA LEU A 135 -56.16 36.55 -14.48
C LEU A 135 -55.07 37.59 -14.18
N GLY A 136 -53.84 37.39 -14.68
CA GLY A 136 -52.73 38.33 -14.55
C GLY A 136 -51.37 37.66 -14.71
N SER A 137 -50.36 38.42 -15.13
CA SER A 137 -48.98 37.92 -15.19
C SER A 137 -47.98 39.02 -14.87
N LYS A 138 -46.78 38.62 -14.42
CA LYS A 138 -45.62 39.51 -14.24
C LYS A 138 -44.34 38.80 -14.64
N ASP A 139 -43.36 39.55 -15.10
CA ASP A 139 -42.03 39.05 -15.41
C ASP A 139 -41.06 39.44 -14.27
N ILE A 140 -40.31 38.47 -13.77
CA ILE A 140 -39.23 38.66 -12.79
C ILE A 140 -37.92 38.66 -13.57
N HIS A 141 -37.12 39.70 -13.41
CA HIS A 141 -35.83 39.85 -14.08
C HIS A 141 -34.70 39.44 -13.14
N VAL A 142 -33.88 38.49 -13.57
CA VAL A 142 -32.71 38.02 -12.81
C VAL A 142 -31.45 38.32 -13.61
N GLY A 143 -30.49 39.00 -12.97
CA GLY A 143 -29.18 39.31 -13.54
C GLY A 143 -28.05 38.54 -12.85
N GLN A 144 -26.85 38.60 -13.42
CA GLN A 144 -25.67 37.88 -12.90
C GLN A 144 -25.38 38.24 -11.43
N TYR A 145 -25.40 39.53 -11.09
CA TYR A 145 -25.22 40.01 -9.70
C TYR A 145 -26.15 39.29 -8.70
N ARG A 146 -27.38 38.98 -9.12
CA ARG A 146 -28.36 38.33 -8.27
C ARG A 146 -28.03 36.85 -8.06
N ILE A 147 -27.61 36.15 -9.11
CA ILE A 147 -27.09 34.78 -9.02
C ILE A 147 -25.86 34.73 -8.11
N ASP A 148 -24.92 35.65 -8.28
CA ASP A 148 -23.71 35.73 -7.47
C ASP A 148 -24.05 35.96 -5.98
N SER A 149 -25.06 36.78 -5.70
CA SER A 149 -25.54 37.00 -4.33
C SER A 149 -26.07 35.72 -3.68
N PHE A 150 -26.77 34.85 -4.44
CA PHE A 150 -27.25 33.56 -3.93
C PHE A 150 -26.12 32.55 -3.70
N LYS A 151 -25.07 32.59 -4.52
CA LYS A 151 -23.87 31.75 -4.30
C LYS A 151 -23.08 32.19 -3.08
N LYS A 152 -22.95 33.50 -2.87
CA LYS A 152 -22.24 34.08 -1.74
C LYS A 152 -23.00 33.88 -0.43
N ASP A 153 -24.32 33.95 -0.46
CA ASP A 153 -25.19 33.69 0.69
C ASP A 153 -26.28 32.64 0.37
N PRO A 154 -25.93 31.34 0.48
CA PRO A 154 -26.89 30.25 0.25
C PRO A 154 -28.08 30.24 1.21
N SER A 155 -27.99 30.92 2.36
CA SER A 155 -29.08 30.99 3.35
C SER A 155 -30.33 31.68 2.78
N LEU A 156 -30.15 32.52 1.76
CA LEU A 156 -31.25 33.17 1.04
C LEU A 156 -32.18 32.15 0.37
N LEU A 157 -31.66 30.99 -0.06
CA LEU A 157 -32.39 29.96 -0.80
C LEU A 157 -32.73 28.71 0.03
N MET A 158 -32.42 28.71 1.32
CA MET A 158 -32.60 27.55 2.19
C MET A 158 -33.37 27.92 3.46
N GLY A 159 -34.04 26.93 4.07
CA GLY A 159 -34.58 27.09 5.43
C GLY A 159 -33.46 27.01 6.49
N LYS A 160 -33.70 27.49 7.71
CA LYS A 160 -32.71 27.44 8.81
C LYS A 160 -32.16 26.02 9.07
N THR A 161 -33.04 25.02 9.07
CA THR A 161 -32.65 23.60 9.28
C THR A 161 -31.80 23.07 8.12
N GLU A 162 -32.16 23.42 6.89
CA GLU A 162 -31.45 23.01 5.69
C GLU A 162 -30.07 23.68 5.59
N TYR A 163 -29.99 24.98 5.89
CA TYR A 163 -28.74 25.73 5.92
C TYR A 163 -27.77 25.18 6.98
N ASN A 164 -28.26 24.85 8.19
CA ASN A 164 -27.44 24.21 9.22
C ASN A 164 -26.93 22.83 8.78
N LYS A 165 -27.72 22.06 8.03
CA LYS A 165 -27.30 20.78 7.48
C LYS A 165 -26.21 20.98 6.41
N PHE A 166 -26.41 21.94 5.51
CA PHE A 166 -25.44 22.32 4.48
C PHE A 166 -24.08 22.72 5.08
N LEU A 167 -24.07 23.58 6.12
CA LEU A 167 -22.83 23.96 6.80
C LEU A 167 -22.11 22.76 7.43
N LYS A 168 -22.85 21.83 8.04
CA LYS A 168 -22.27 20.61 8.60
C LYS A 168 -21.68 19.69 7.53
N GLU A 169 -22.33 19.57 6.38
CA GLU A 169 -21.82 18.80 5.24
C GLU A 169 -20.54 19.42 4.68
N GLN A 170 -20.50 20.75 4.48
CA GLN A 170 -19.28 21.45 4.07
C GLN A 170 -18.14 21.30 5.07
N GLN A 171 -18.41 21.43 6.38
CA GLN A 171 -17.38 21.23 7.41
C GLN A 171 -16.86 19.79 7.41
N LYS A 172 -17.73 18.80 7.18
CA LYS A 172 -17.33 17.39 7.09
C LYS A 172 -16.46 17.13 5.85
N GLU A 173 -16.83 17.70 4.71
CA GLU A 173 -16.06 17.58 3.47
C GLU A 173 -14.70 18.25 3.58
N ALA A 174 -14.65 19.48 4.11
CA ALA A 174 -13.39 20.18 4.36
C ALA A 174 -12.51 19.44 5.37
N LEU A 175 -13.09 18.82 6.41
CA LEU A 175 -12.35 18.01 7.37
C LEU A 175 -11.76 16.76 6.70
N ALA A 176 -12.54 16.07 5.86
CA ALA A 176 -12.07 14.92 5.10
C ALA A 176 -10.95 15.30 4.12
N GLN A 177 -11.06 16.45 3.45
CA GLN A 177 -10.01 16.96 2.57
C GLN A 177 -8.72 17.25 3.37
N LYS A 178 -8.83 17.92 4.51
CA LYS A 178 -7.67 18.20 5.38
C LYS A 178 -7.01 16.90 5.86
N GLN A 179 -7.79 15.90 6.28
CA GLN A 179 -7.26 14.57 6.62
C GLN A 179 -6.50 13.95 5.45
N HIS A 180 -7.06 14.01 4.24
CA HIS A 180 -6.44 13.47 3.03
C HIS A 180 -5.12 14.18 2.68
N ASP A 181 -5.04 15.51 2.83
CA ASP A 181 -3.82 16.27 2.58
C ASP A 181 -2.67 15.82 3.50
N PHE A 182 -2.97 15.56 4.79
CA PHE A 182 -2.00 14.99 5.72
C PHE A 182 -1.56 13.57 5.33
N TYR A 183 -2.49 12.71 4.90
CA TYR A 183 -2.13 11.38 4.41
C TYR A 183 -1.24 11.43 3.17
N ASN A 184 -1.45 12.39 2.28
CA ASN A 184 -0.58 12.61 1.13
C ASN A 184 0.85 13.00 1.54
N GLN A 185 1.01 13.83 2.57
CA GLN A 185 2.34 14.17 3.11
C GLN A 185 3.03 12.94 3.71
N VAL A 186 2.31 12.14 4.48
CA VAL A 186 2.84 10.89 5.06
C VAL A 186 3.27 9.92 3.97
N ASN A 187 2.44 9.72 2.94
CA ASN A 187 2.76 8.85 1.81
C ASN A 187 3.99 9.34 1.03
N ALA A 188 4.15 10.65 0.83
CA ALA A 188 5.33 11.18 0.17
C ALA A 188 6.63 10.85 0.92
N ILE A 189 6.59 10.87 2.26
CA ILE A 189 7.73 10.47 3.10
C ILE A 189 8.00 8.97 2.98
N ILE A 190 6.96 8.14 3.00
CA ILE A 190 7.08 6.68 2.83
C ILE A 190 7.68 6.34 1.47
N ASP A 191 7.20 6.95 0.40
CA ASP A 191 7.72 6.75 -0.95
C ASP A 191 9.19 7.16 -1.04
N TYR A 192 9.55 8.32 -0.47
CA TYR A 192 10.94 8.77 -0.40
C TYR A 192 11.83 7.78 0.36
N ALA A 193 11.38 7.28 1.51
CA ALA A 193 12.11 6.28 2.29
C ALA A 193 12.30 4.98 1.51
N ASN A 194 11.23 4.43 0.93
CA ASN A 194 11.26 3.20 0.13
C ASN A 194 12.23 3.30 -1.06
N ASN A 195 12.22 4.43 -1.77
CA ASN A 195 13.08 4.65 -2.94
C ASN A 195 14.58 4.69 -2.59
N ASN A 196 14.92 5.11 -1.38
CA ASN A 196 16.31 5.26 -0.95
C ASN A 196 16.81 4.10 -0.08
N ARG A 197 15.90 3.34 0.55
CA ARG A 197 16.22 2.31 1.56
C ARG A 197 17.33 1.35 1.14
N ASP A 198 17.20 0.77 -0.05
CA ASP A 198 18.12 -0.27 -0.54
C ASP A 198 19.48 0.29 -0.98
N SER A 199 19.58 1.61 -1.16
CA SER A 199 20.84 2.31 -1.49
C SER A 199 21.64 2.75 -0.26
N LEU A 200 21.08 2.59 0.95
CA LEU A 200 21.76 2.95 2.19
C LEU A 200 22.87 1.95 2.51
N ILE A 201 24.11 2.45 2.54
CA ILE A 201 25.33 1.68 2.83
C ILE A 201 25.85 1.89 4.26
N ILE A 202 25.52 3.03 4.89
CA ILE A 202 25.91 3.32 6.27
C ILE A 202 25.23 2.33 7.22
N LYS A 203 26.02 1.60 8.00
CA LYS A 203 25.55 0.60 8.97
C LYS A 203 24.56 1.23 9.95
N GLY A 204 23.43 0.55 10.20
CA GLY A 204 22.39 1.05 11.11
C GLY A 204 21.40 2.04 10.47
N SER A 205 21.68 2.57 9.27
CA SER A 205 20.82 3.59 8.65
C SER A 205 19.48 3.03 8.17
N GLN A 206 19.44 1.77 7.72
CA GLN A 206 18.17 1.11 7.37
C GLN A 206 17.31 0.92 8.62
N GLU A 207 17.89 0.47 9.74
CA GLU A 207 17.17 0.29 11.00
C GLU A 207 16.68 1.63 11.57
N GLN A 208 17.49 2.67 11.47
CA GLN A 208 17.10 4.02 11.88
C GLN A 208 15.96 4.55 11.00
N LEU A 209 16.03 4.35 9.68
CA LEU A 209 14.96 4.69 8.75
C LEU A 209 13.68 3.92 9.08
N ASP A 210 13.77 2.60 9.30
CA ASP A 210 12.65 1.74 9.69
C ASP A 210 12.00 2.27 10.99
N SER A 211 12.80 2.68 11.98
CA SER A 211 12.30 3.25 13.24
C SER A 211 11.58 4.58 13.06
N LEU A 212 12.11 5.49 12.24
CA LEU A 212 11.50 6.79 11.95
C LEU A 212 10.17 6.62 11.21
N ILE A 213 10.11 5.69 10.26
CA ILE A 213 8.86 5.36 9.57
C ILE A 213 7.84 4.75 10.53
N GLY A 214 8.23 3.82 11.41
CA GLY A 214 7.35 3.30 12.46
C GLY A 214 6.74 4.42 13.32
N GLN A 215 7.57 5.38 13.76
CA GLN A 215 7.10 6.55 14.52
C GLN A 215 6.15 7.44 13.73
N LEU A 216 6.40 7.62 12.43
CA LEU A 216 5.52 8.36 11.52
C LEU A 216 4.13 7.71 11.53
N PHE A 217 4.05 6.39 11.31
CA PHE A 217 2.79 5.65 11.31
C PHE A 217 2.02 5.80 12.63
N ASP A 218 2.66 5.45 13.75
CA ASP A 218 2.00 5.37 15.06
C ASP A 218 1.44 6.71 15.52
N ARG A 219 2.20 7.78 15.31
CA ARG A 219 1.88 9.11 15.87
C ARG A 219 1.09 10.00 14.93
N THR A 220 1.04 9.71 13.62
CA THR A 220 0.32 10.55 12.66
C THR A 220 -0.97 9.89 12.18
N VAL A 221 -0.92 8.69 11.59
CA VAL A 221 -2.06 8.08 10.90
C VAL A 221 -3.26 7.89 11.83
N ASN A 222 -3.00 7.34 13.03
CA ASN A 222 -4.03 7.13 14.05
C ASN A 222 -4.54 8.43 14.68
N SER A 223 -3.69 9.46 14.76
CA SER A 223 -4.03 10.76 15.32
C SER A 223 -4.91 11.56 14.36
N ILE A 224 -4.57 11.59 13.06
CA ILE A 224 -5.35 12.26 12.00
C ILE A 224 -6.80 11.76 11.97
N LYS A 225 -7.00 10.44 12.10
CA LYS A 225 -8.33 9.82 12.09
C LYS A 225 -9.21 10.22 13.29
N LYS A 226 -8.59 10.58 14.43
CA LYS A 226 -9.30 10.95 15.66
C LYS A 226 -9.78 12.40 15.66
N ILE A 227 -9.18 13.27 14.85
CA ILE A 227 -9.54 14.69 14.80
C ILE A 227 -10.91 14.86 14.14
N LYS A 228 -11.84 15.51 14.85
CA LYS A 228 -13.22 15.76 14.40
C LYS A 228 -13.52 17.22 14.07
N SER A 229 -12.54 18.11 14.22
CA SER A 229 -12.70 19.57 14.03
C SER A 229 -11.58 20.14 13.17
N LEU A 230 -11.92 21.08 12.29
CA LEU A 230 -10.97 21.78 11.42
C LEU A 230 -10.00 22.68 12.19
N ASP A 231 -10.48 23.27 13.28
CA ASP A 231 -9.76 24.26 14.09
C ASP A 231 -8.99 23.63 15.25
N SER A 232 -8.81 22.30 15.24
CA SER A 232 -8.06 21.59 16.27
C SER A 232 -6.58 22.01 16.26
N GLU A 233 -6.02 22.37 17.41
CA GLU A 233 -4.58 22.61 17.57
C GLU A 233 -3.74 21.35 17.29
N GLU A 234 -4.34 20.16 17.39
CA GLU A 234 -3.70 18.88 17.07
C GLU A 234 -3.16 18.83 15.63
N TRP A 235 -3.76 19.59 14.70
CA TRP A 235 -3.26 19.66 13.32
C TRP A 235 -1.83 20.20 13.25
N GLY A 236 -1.54 21.29 13.97
CA GLY A 236 -0.20 21.90 13.98
C GLY A 236 0.83 20.98 14.63
N LEU A 237 0.47 20.31 15.73
CA LEU A 237 1.35 19.35 16.40
C LEU A 237 1.72 18.17 15.49
N ILE A 238 0.77 17.67 14.70
CA ILE A 238 1.02 16.60 13.73
C ILE A 238 1.90 17.11 12.59
N GLU A 239 1.65 18.32 12.08
CA GLU A 239 2.44 18.93 11.00
C GLU A 239 3.91 19.15 11.40
N ASP A 240 4.15 19.68 12.60
CA ASP A 240 5.49 19.86 13.17
C ASP A 240 6.21 18.52 13.36
N PHE A 241 5.46 17.48 13.73
CA PHE A 241 6.01 16.13 13.91
C PHE A 241 6.39 15.50 12.57
N ILE A 242 5.51 15.59 11.55
CA ILE A 242 5.76 15.13 10.18
C ILE A 242 7.00 15.84 9.61
N THR A 243 7.08 17.16 9.78
CA THR A 243 8.18 17.99 9.27
C THR A 243 9.51 17.60 9.88
N ARG A 244 9.57 17.37 11.20
CA ARG A 244 10.79 16.88 11.87
C ARG A 244 11.23 15.51 11.37
N LEU A 245 10.31 14.54 11.32
CA LEU A 245 10.65 13.19 10.87
C LEU A 245 11.14 13.19 9.42
N LYS A 246 10.50 13.98 8.55
CA LYS A 246 10.95 14.18 7.17
C LYS A 246 12.40 14.68 7.14
N ALA A 247 12.73 15.71 7.91
CA ALA A 247 14.07 16.27 7.95
C ALA A 247 15.12 15.26 8.49
N ASP A 248 14.74 14.42 9.46
CA ASP A 248 15.63 13.37 9.99
C ASP A 248 15.88 12.27 8.95
N ILE A 249 14.84 11.86 8.21
CA ILE A 249 14.96 10.90 7.10
C ILE A 249 15.83 11.45 5.98
N GLU A 250 15.59 12.70 5.56
CA GLU A 250 16.38 13.38 4.54
C GLU A 250 17.85 13.49 4.94
N ARG A 251 18.14 13.70 6.23
CA ARG A 251 19.51 13.74 6.77
C ARG A 251 20.22 12.39 6.65
N ILE A 252 19.54 11.28 6.95
CA ILE A 252 20.10 9.93 6.78
C ILE A 252 20.48 9.70 5.31
N VAL A 253 19.56 10.00 4.40
CA VAL A 253 19.79 9.84 2.95
C VAL A 253 20.91 10.76 2.46
N ALA A 254 20.95 12.03 2.90
CA ALA A 254 21.98 12.98 2.51
C ALA A 254 23.38 12.58 3.00
N SER A 255 23.50 12.08 4.24
CA SER A 255 24.76 11.55 4.77
C SER A 255 25.25 10.36 3.94
N ASN A 256 24.35 9.46 3.57
CA ASN A 256 24.66 8.32 2.70
C ASN A 256 25.14 8.79 1.30
N GLN A 257 24.41 9.72 0.70
CA GLN A 257 24.74 10.26 -0.63
C GLN A 257 26.13 10.90 -0.64
N ARG A 258 26.49 11.64 0.41
CA ARG A 258 27.82 12.25 0.54
C ARG A 258 28.97 11.23 0.51
N ILE A 259 28.75 10.03 1.03
CA ILE A 259 29.74 8.93 0.96
C ILE A 259 29.78 8.33 -0.45
N LEU A 260 28.61 8.11 -1.07
CA LEU A 260 28.54 7.63 -2.46
C LEU A 260 29.22 8.59 -3.45
N ASP A 261 29.03 9.90 -3.26
CA ASP A 261 29.68 10.94 -4.08
C ASP A 261 31.21 10.89 -3.93
N TYR A 262 31.72 10.62 -2.73
CA TYR A 262 33.15 10.40 -2.52
C TYR A 262 33.67 9.16 -3.26
N TYR A 263 32.94 8.04 -3.23
CA TYR A 263 33.32 6.85 -3.98
C TYR A 263 33.28 7.04 -5.50
N ALA A 264 32.49 7.99 -5.99
CA ALA A 264 32.49 8.39 -7.41
C ALA A 264 33.61 9.39 -7.77
N SER A 265 34.32 9.93 -6.77
CA SER A 265 35.32 10.98 -6.98
C SER A 265 36.65 10.46 -7.57
N PRO A 266 37.41 11.32 -8.25
CA PRO A 266 38.78 11.00 -8.69
C PRO A 266 39.72 10.67 -7.53
N ASP A 267 39.50 11.26 -6.35
CA ASP A 267 40.35 11.05 -5.17
C ASP A 267 40.26 9.60 -4.69
N PHE A 268 39.05 9.03 -4.62
CA PHE A 268 38.88 7.62 -4.29
C PHE A 268 39.48 6.69 -5.36
N GLN A 269 39.33 7.02 -6.64
CA GLN A 269 39.92 6.21 -7.73
C GLN A 269 41.44 6.12 -7.62
N LYS A 270 42.11 7.23 -7.29
CA LYS A 270 43.57 7.23 -7.10
C LYS A 270 44.02 6.31 -5.96
N ILE A 271 43.27 6.29 -4.85
CA ILE A 271 43.53 5.38 -3.73
C ILE A 271 43.32 3.93 -4.20
N LYS A 272 42.23 3.67 -4.91
CA LYS A 272 41.89 2.34 -5.41
C LYS A 272 42.98 1.78 -6.33
N GLU A 273 43.46 2.57 -7.30
CA GLU A 273 44.56 2.19 -8.20
C GLU A 273 45.86 1.89 -7.44
N THR A 274 46.16 2.67 -6.40
CA THR A 274 47.35 2.46 -5.55
C THR A 274 47.26 1.15 -4.76
N CYS A 275 46.07 0.84 -4.23
CA CYS A 275 45.83 -0.38 -3.46
C CYS A 275 45.70 -1.64 -4.33
N GLU A 276 45.33 -1.52 -5.62
CA GLU A 276 45.09 -2.67 -6.50
C GLU A 276 46.33 -3.54 -6.71
N VAL A 277 47.51 -2.92 -6.88
CA VAL A 277 48.79 -3.64 -7.02
C VAL A 277 49.10 -4.43 -5.75
N LEU A 278 48.88 -3.83 -4.59
CA LEU A 278 49.10 -4.45 -3.29
C LEU A 278 48.09 -5.58 -3.03
N MET A 279 46.83 -5.41 -3.45
CA MET A 279 45.75 -6.38 -3.27
C MET A 279 45.90 -7.64 -4.13
N SER A 280 46.70 -7.59 -5.19
CA SER A 280 46.92 -8.75 -6.06
C SER A 280 47.40 -10.01 -5.31
N SER A 281 48.23 -9.85 -4.26
CA SER A 281 48.74 -10.96 -3.46
C SER A 281 47.74 -11.52 -2.45
N GLN A 282 46.63 -10.81 -2.21
CA GLN A 282 45.59 -11.19 -1.24
C GLN A 282 44.27 -11.61 -1.90
N ARG A 283 44.23 -11.58 -3.23
CA ARG A 283 43.00 -11.86 -3.99
C ARG A 283 42.45 -13.25 -3.72
N GLU A 284 43.29 -14.28 -3.76
CA GLU A 284 42.88 -15.67 -3.50
C GLU A 284 42.34 -15.83 -2.07
N PHE A 285 42.98 -15.19 -1.09
CA PHE A 285 42.50 -15.18 0.29
C PHE A 285 41.13 -14.49 0.39
N ASN A 286 40.97 -13.31 -0.21
CA ASN A 286 39.69 -12.60 -0.18
C ASN A 286 38.56 -13.36 -0.89
N GLU A 287 38.84 -14.00 -2.03
CA GLU A 287 37.89 -14.87 -2.74
C GLU A 287 37.47 -16.06 -1.85
N TYR A 288 38.43 -16.74 -1.21
CA TYR A 288 38.14 -17.83 -0.25
C TYR A 288 37.26 -17.37 0.93
N ILE A 289 37.52 -16.20 1.51
CA ILE A 289 36.69 -15.68 2.60
C ILE A 289 35.27 -15.36 2.13
N ASN A 290 35.10 -14.79 0.93
CA ASN A 290 33.77 -14.52 0.38
C ASN A 290 32.98 -15.83 0.15
N GLU A 291 33.63 -16.90 -0.31
CA GLU A 291 33.03 -18.23 -0.44
C GLU A 291 32.56 -18.78 0.92
N LYS A 292 33.37 -18.61 1.97
CA LYS A 292 33.03 -19.01 3.34
C LYS A 292 31.83 -18.24 3.90
N VAL A 293 31.78 -16.93 3.68
CA VAL A 293 30.61 -16.10 4.04
C VAL A 293 29.35 -16.57 3.30
N HIS A 294 29.47 -16.95 2.03
CA HIS A 294 28.35 -17.47 1.24
C HIS A 294 27.85 -18.83 1.77
N SER A 295 28.78 -19.74 2.08
CA SER A 295 28.51 -21.07 2.68
C SER A 295 27.66 -20.98 3.96
N ILE A 296 27.96 -20.03 4.85
CA ILE A 296 27.14 -19.79 6.06
C ILE A 296 25.70 -19.39 5.69
N SER A 297 25.54 -18.56 4.67
CA SER A 297 24.22 -18.11 4.21
C SER A 297 23.39 -19.25 3.59
N GLU A 298 24.03 -20.20 2.90
CA GLU A 298 23.35 -21.38 2.35
C GLU A 298 22.91 -22.37 3.44
N LEU A 299 23.73 -22.57 4.47
CA LEU A 299 23.45 -23.51 5.55
C LEU A 299 22.24 -23.09 6.41
N PHE A 300 22.01 -21.78 6.51
CA PHE A 300 21.10 -21.19 7.50
C PHE A 300 20.03 -20.26 6.87
N GLY A 301 20.06 -20.06 5.55
CA GLY A 301 19.07 -19.28 4.80
C GLY A 301 19.31 -17.77 4.84
N THR A 302 18.85 -17.08 3.79
CA THR A 302 19.01 -15.63 3.62
C THR A 302 17.94 -14.85 4.38
N ARG A 303 18.29 -13.67 4.92
CA ARG A 303 17.32 -12.70 5.45
C ARG A 303 16.30 -12.34 4.37
N VAL A 304 15.00 -12.40 4.68
CA VAL A 304 13.91 -12.16 3.71
C VAL A 304 13.28 -10.81 3.99
N VAL A 305 13.17 -9.98 2.94
CA VAL A 305 12.42 -8.72 3.00
C VAL A 305 10.93 -9.02 2.90
N ARG A 306 10.14 -8.57 3.88
CA ARG A 306 8.68 -8.66 3.91
C ARG A 306 8.06 -7.28 4.12
N ASN A 307 6.80 -7.11 3.71
CA ASN A 307 6.03 -5.90 4.06
C ASN A 307 5.70 -5.95 5.56
N GLU A 308 6.07 -4.93 6.33
CA GLU A 308 5.88 -4.90 7.78
C GLU A 308 4.56 -4.25 8.18
N THR A 309 4.18 -3.14 7.53
CA THR A 309 2.94 -2.45 7.83
C THR A 309 1.83 -2.91 6.88
N VAL A 310 0.98 -3.82 7.37
CA VAL A 310 -0.35 -4.04 6.82
C VAL A 310 -1.29 -3.12 7.60
N ASN A 311 -1.71 -2.03 6.98
CA ASN A 311 -2.68 -1.11 7.59
C ASN A 311 -4.09 -1.55 7.16
N GLU A 312 -4.98 -1.77 8.11
CA GLU A 312 -6.41 -1.98 7.85
C GLU A 312 -7.12 -0.62 7.80
N ASP A 313 -6.73 0.25 6.86
CA ASP A 313 -7.56 1.39 6.54
C ASP A 313 -8.59 0.99 5.49
N GLU A 314 -9.85 1.34 5.74
CA GLU A 314 -11.05 0.96 4.95
C GLU A 314 -10.94 1.27 3.44
N TYR A 315 -9.95 2.09 3.05
CA TYR A 315 -9.72 2.57 1.70
C TYR A 315 -8.28 2.39 1.18
N ASN A 316 -7.36 1.73 1.90
CA ASN A 316 -5.96 1.50 1.48
C ASN A 316 -5.21 2.79 1.06
N TYR A 317 -5.42 3.90 1.75
CA TYR A 317 -4.76 5.17 1.46
C TYR A 317 -3.31 5.19 1.89
N ILE A 318 -2.92 4.44 2.93
CA ILE A 318 -1.54 4.42 3.41
C ILE A 318 -0.75 3.26 2.78
N ARG A 319 0.40 3.58 2.18
CA ARG A 319 1.24 2.60 1.48
C ARG A 319 1.99 1.68 2.47
N PRO A 320 2.23 0.40 2.11
CA PRO A 320 2.99 -0.52 2.94
C PRO A 320 4.48 -0.17 2.94
N TYR A 321 5.12 -0.34 4.10
CA TYR A 321 6.57 -0.21 4.27
C TYR A 321 7.24 -1.59 4.28
N LYS A 322 8.42 -1.70 3.66
CA LYS A 322 9.19 -2.95 3.56
C LYS A 322 10.26 -3.02 4.65
N LYS A 323 10.37 -4.17 5.32
CA LYS A 323 11.42 -4.45 6.30
C LYS A 323 12.08 -5.80 6.08
N THR A 324 13.35 -5.89 6.46
CA THR A 324 14.09 -7.15 6.48
C THR A 324 13.82 -7.90 7.78
N ILE A 325 13.30 -9.11 7.70
CA ILE A 325 13.12 -10.00 8.86
C ILE A 325 14.22 -11.06 8.84
N THR A 326 14.81 -11.35 9.99
CA THR A 326 15.79 -12.44 10.12
C THR A 326 15.09 -13.78 9.89
N PRO A 327 15.70 -14.73 9.14
CA PRO A 327 15.03 -15.96 8.73
C PRO A 327 14.75 -16.89 9.92
N PHE A 328 15.42 -16.67 11.05
CA PHE A 328 15.27 -17.40 12.31
C PHE A 328 14.30 -16.75 13.29
N THR A 329 13.23 -16.13 12.80
CA THR A 329 12.19 -15.56 13.66
C THR A 329 11.04 -16.54 13.83
N ALA A 330 10.78 -16.97 15.06
CA ALA A 330 9.57 -17.68 15.44
C ALA A 330 8.55 -16.71 16.04
N GLU A 331 7.43 -16.52 15.35
CA GLU A 331 6.26 -15.83 15.91
C GLU A 331 5.50 -16.78 16.83
N VAL A 332 5.35 -16.40 18.10
CA VAL A 332 4.81 -17.27 19.14
C VAL A 332 3.75 -16.57 19.98
N SER A 333 2.88 -17.34 20.64
CA SER A 333 1.90 -16.80 21.58
C SER A 333 2.59 -16.21 22.83
N ALA A 334 1.88 -15.35 23.58
CA ALA A 334 2.41 -14.77 24.82
C ALA A 334 2.89 -15.84 25.84
N THR A 335 2.18 -16.97 25.93
CA THR A 335 2.52 -18.08 26.83
C THR A 335 3.75 -18.83 26.38
N VAL A 336 3.88 -19.08 25.07
CA VAL A 336 5.07 -19.71 24.48
C VAL A 336 6.26 -18.77 24.57
N PHE A 337 6.07 -17.47 24.36
CA PHE A 337 7.10 -16.43 24.51
C PHE A 337 7.73 -16.45 25.90
N ALA A 338 6.91 -16.35 26.95
CA ALA A 338 7.39 -16.37 28.33
C ALA A 338 8.08 -17.70 28.69
N SER A 339 7.60 -18.82 28.14
CA SER A 339 8.22 -20.12 28.38
C SER A 339 9.56 -20.29 27.64
N ALA A 340 9.66 -19.75 26.43
CA ALA A 340 10.89 -19.74 25.63
C ALA A 340 11.95 -18.82 26.25
N GLU A 341 11.54 -17.68 26.83
CA GLU A 341 12.44 -16.76 27.55
C GLU A 341 13.14 -17.45 28.74
N ASN A 342 12.46 -18.39 29.39
CA ASN A 342 13.03 -19.17 30.50
C ASN A 342 13.77 -20.45 30.07
N ASN A 343 13.46 -21.03 28.91
CA ASN A 343 14.05 -22.28 28.41
C ASN A 343 14.37 -22.19 26.91
N PRO A 344 15.29 -21.30 26.50
CA PRO A 344 15.47 -20.91 25.09
C PRO A 344 15.80 -22.08 24.16
N LEU A 345 16.79 -22.91 24.51
CA LEU A 345 17.24 -24.03 23.66
C LEU A 345 16.15 -25.07 23.42
N ASP A 346 15.35 -25.37 24.43
CA ASP A 346 14.32 -26.40 24.33
C ASP A 346 13.17 -25.94 23.42
N TYR A 347 12.91 -24.62 23.37
CA TYR A 347 11.98 -24.01 22.42
C TYR A 347 12.61 -23.78 21.05
N ILE A 348 13.93 -23.58 20.92
CA ILE A 348 14.62 -23.61 19.63
C ILE A 348 14.45 -24.97 18.97
N VAL A 349 14.68 -26.07 19.70
CA VAL A 349 14.48 -27.43 19.19
C VAL A 349 13.02 -27.64 18.73
N LYS A 350 12.04 -27.20 19.52
CA LYS A 350 10.62 -27.35 19.16
C LYS A 350 10.21 -26.59 17.90
N ASN A 351 10.71 -25.36 17.71
CA ASN A 351 10.26 -24.49 16.62
C ASN A 351 11.10 -24.66 15.35
N PHE A 352 12.40 -24.89 15.47
CA PHE A 352 13.33 -24.93 14.33
C PHE A 352 13.86 -26.33 14.01
N TYR A 353 13.72 -27.30 14.93
CA TYR A 353 14.14 -28.70 14.74
C TYR A 353 12.97 -29.69 14.99
N PRO A 354 11.83 -29.55 14.28
CA PRO A 354 10.63 -30.34 14.57
C PRO A 354 10.75 -31.83 14.18
N ASN A 355 11.63 -32.15 13.22
CA ASN A 355 11.77 -33.50 12.69
C ASN A 355 13.02 -34.22 13.25
N LYS A 356 12.81 -35.20 14.13
CA LYS A 356 13.89 -35.99 14.74
C LYS A 356 14.70 -36.82 13.76
N SER A 357 14.12 -37.26 12.63
CA SER A 357 14.88 -38.04 11.65
C SER A 357 15.94 -37.20 10.92
N ALA A 358 15.82 -35.87 10.96
CA ALA A 358 16.80 -34.94 10.40
C ALA A 358 17.93 -34.54 11.38
N TYR A 359 17.84 -34.95 12.65
CA TYR A 359 18.81 -34.52 13.68
C TYR A 359 20.27 -34.87 13.32
N PRO A 360 20.62 -36.04 12.76
CA PRO A 360 22.02 -36.33 12.40
C PRO A 360 22.60 -35.33 11.39
N ASP A 361 21.86 -35.02 10.33
CA ASP A 361 22.25 -34.04 9.30
C ASP A 361 22.33 -32.61 9.90
N GLN A 362 21.36 -32.26 10.74
CA GLN A 362 21.31 -30.96 11.40
C GLN A 362 22.45 -30.76 12.40
N ILE A 363 22.83 -31.81 13.15
CA ILE A 363 23.99 -31.79 14.05
C ILE A 363 25.28 -31.59 13.23
N GLN A 364 25.43 -32.30 12.10
CA GLN A 364 26.59 -32.12 11.22
C GLN A 364 26.69 -30.69 10.69
N LYS A 365 25.57 -30.08 10.30
CA LYS A 365 25.51 -28.67 9.88
C LYS A 365 25.90 -27.70 11.00
N LEU A 366 25.54 -28.00 12.25
CA LEU A 366 25.94 -27.19 13.41
C LEU A 366 27.44 -27.30 13.70
N TYR A 367 28.05 -28.49 13.57
CA TYR A 367 29.51 -28.63 13.67
C TYR A 367 30.21 -27.83 12.57
N HIS A 368 29.75 -27.95 11.32
CA HIS A 368 30.29 -27.18 10.21
C HIS A 368 30.13 -25.67 10.43
N LEU A 369 29.01 -25.20 11.00
CA LEU A 369 28.83 -23.80 11.35
C LEU A 369 29.91 -23.30 12.32
N VAL A 370 30.25 -24.08 13.35
CA VAL A 370 31.29 -23.71 14.32
C VAL A 370 32.64 -23.54 13.61
N GLU A 371 33.01 -24.50 12.76
CA GLU A 371 34.27 -24.45 12.00
C GLU A 371 34.33 -23.23 11.07
N GLU A 372 33.26 -22.93 10.35
CA GLU A 372 33.17 -21.78 9.45
C GLU A 372 33.24 -20.45 10.22
N LEU A 373 32.50 -20.32 11.33
CA LEU A 373 32.52 -19.12 12.17
C LEU A 373 33.91 -18.89 12.78
N GLN A 374 34.60 -19.94 13.22
CA GLN A 374 35.97 -19.83 13.72
C GLN A 374 36.92 -19.36 12.62
N THR A 375 36.84 -19.97 11.43
CA THR A 375 37.65 -19.60 10.27
C THR A 375 37.45 -18.12 9.91
N LEU A 376 36.21 -17.64 9.88
CA LEU A 376 35.92 -16.23 9.59
C LEU A 376 36.41 -15.28 10.69
N ARG A 377 36.39 -15.67 11.96
CA ARG A 377 36.95 -14.85 13.06
C ARG A 377 38.46 -14.69 12.92
N GLU A 378 39.17 -15.77 12.62
CA GLU A 378 40.62 -15.75 12.37
C GLU A 378 40.94 -14.90 11.13
N ALA A 379 40.19 -15.09 10.05
CA ALA A 379 40.33 -14.31 8.82
C ALA A 379 40.09 -12.81 9.05
N LYS A 380 39.10 -12.45 9.88
CA LYS A 380 38.84 -11.06 10.24
C LYS A 380 40.07 -10.42 10.89
N GLN A 381 40.74 -11.12 11.81
CA GLN A 381 41.97 -10.61 12.42
C GLN A 381 43.10 -10.40 11.40
N ILE A 382 43.24 -11.31 10.44
CA ILE A 382 44.22 -11.19 9.34
C ILE A 382 43.91 -9.95 8.48
N ILE A 383 42.63 -9.75 8.12
CA ILE A 383 42.16 -8.60 7.35
C ILE A 383 42.46 -7.29 8.09
N GLU A 384 42.19 -7.22 9.41
CA GLU A 384 42.51 -6.04 10.21
C GLU A 384 44.01 -5.71 10.24
N ASN A 385 44.87 -6.74 10.30
CA ASN A 385 46.33 -6.52 10.21
C ASN A 385 46.72 -5.93 8.84
N TYR A 386 46.15 -6.45 7.75
CA TYR A 386 46.40 -5.88 6.42
C TYR A 386 45.85 -4.46 6.28
N LYS A 387 44.67 -4.14 6.84
CA LYS A 387 44.16 -2.77 6.85
C LYS A 387 45.14 -1.81 7.53
N ALA A 388 45.71 -2.21 8.67
CA ALA A 388 46.71 -1.43 9.39
C ALA A 388 47.99 -1.20 8.55
N ASP A 389 48.49 -2.23 7.87
CA ASP A 389 49.65 -2.11 6.96
C ASP A 389 49.38 -1.16 5.80
N TYR A 390 48.13 -1.11 5.33
CA TYR A 390 47.73 -0.33 4.16
C TYR A 390 47.45 1.14 4.51
N GLN A 391 47.26 1.45 5.79
CA GLN A 391 46.91 2.78 6.26
C GLN A 391 47.93 3.85 5.87
N GLN A 392 49.21 3.47 5.73
CA GLN A 392 50.28 4.37 5.27
C GLN A 392 50.16 4.80 3.80
N TYR A 393 49.41 4.04 2.98
CA TYR A 393 49.19 4.33 1.56
C TYR A 393 47.85 5.02 1.31
N LEU A 394 46.97 5.07 2.32
CA LEU A 394 45.75 5.85 2.26
C LEU A 394 46.13 7.33 2.35
N GLY A 395 45.78 8.11 1.31
CA GLY A 395 45.93 9.57 1.32
C GLY A 395 44.94 10.24 2.28
N ASP A 396 44.56 11.49 2.01
CA ASP A 396 43.53 12.20 2.78
C ASP A 396 42.14 11.61 2.51
N VAL A 397 41.80 10.52 3.21
CA VAL A 397 40.44 9.97 3.25
C VAL A 397 39.59 10.85 4.18
N PRO A 398 38.43 11.37 3.73
CA PRO A 398 37.58 12.17 4.59
C PRO A 398 37.13 11.39 5.84
N ALA A 399 37.24 12.02 7.01
CA ALA A 399 36.89 11.39 8.30
C ALA A 399 35.46 10.81 8.30
N TYR A 400 34.50 11.50 7.67
CA TYR A 400 33.11 11.04 7.62
C TYR A 400 32.93 9.73 6.85
N VAL A 401 33.85 9.34 5.96
CA VAL A 401 33.78 8.04 5.26
C VAL A 401 34.23 6.94 6.22
N MET A 402 35.35 7.15 6.92
CA MET A 402 35.86 6.19 7.90
C MET A 402 34.91 6.05 9.10
N GLU A 403 34.34 7.15 9.60
CA GLU A 403 33.42 7.11 10.74
C GLU A 403 32.10 6.37 10.44
N ASN A 404 31.60 6.45 9.20
CA ASN A 404 30.25 5.98 8.86
C ASN A 404 30.22 4.76 7.93
N ASP A 405 31.29 4.46 7.20
CA ASP A 405 31.36 3.36 6.23
C ASP A 405 32.78 2.76 6.07
N GLU A 406 33.55 2.63 7.16
CA GLU A 406 34.89 2.01 7.11
C GLU A 406 34.89 0.63 6.44
N ALA A 407 33.94 -0.24 6.80
CA ALA A 407 33.84 -1.58 6.23
C ALA A 407 33.56 -1.53 4.71
N GLY A 408 32.67 -0.64 4.25
CA GLY A 408 32.39 -0.43 2.84
C GLY A 408 33.58 0.17 2.09
N PHE A 409 34.31 1.10 2.71
CA PHE A 409 35.52 1.69 2.15
C PHE A 409 36.56 0.63 1.81
N TYR A 410 36.94 -0.21 2.79
CA TYR A 410 37.92 -1.27 2.56
C TYR A 410 37.39 -2.35 1.61
N SER A 411 36.10 -2.69 1.66
CA SER A 411 35.51 -3.61 0.70
C SER A 411 35.66 -3.14 -0.74
N ARG A 412 35.51 -1.82 -1.00
CA ARG A 412 35.70 -1.23 -2.32
C ARG A 412 37.16 -1.15 -2.78
N LEU A 413 38.10 -1.21 -1.85
CA LEU A 413 39.52 -1.40 -2.14
C LEU A 413 39.88 -2.86 -2.46
N GLY A 414 38.95 -3.80 -2.26
CA GLY A 414 39.12 -5.22 -2.61
C GLY A 414 39.33 -6.15 -1.41
N PHE A 415 39.27 -5.64 -0.18
CA PHE A 415 39.30 -6.49 1.01
C PHE A 415 38.01 -7.28 1.14
N ALA A 416 38.10 -8.54 1.57
CA ALA A 416 36.91 -9.29 1.96
C ALA A 416 36.21 -8.57 3.14
N ASN A 417 34.88 -8.50 3.08
CA ASN A 417 34.08 -7.90 4.13
C ASN A 417 33.38 -9.00 4.93
N ILE A 418 33.80 -9.16 6.19
CA ILE A 418 33.16 -10.06 7.14
C ILE A 418 32.30 -9.20 8.07
N ASP A 419 31.03 -9.02 7.68
CA ASP A 419 30.10 -8.25 8.50
C ASP A 419 29.86 -8.94 9.85
N GLU A 420 29.75 -8.15 10.92
CA GLU A 420 29.51 -8.66 12.27
C GLU A 420 28.26 -9.53 12.36
N SER A 421 27.25 -9.24 11.54
CA SER A 421 26.00 -10.01 11.48
C SER A 421 26.16 -11.42 10.90
N VAL A 422 27.21 -11.68 10.11
CA VAL A 422 27.57 -13.03 9.66
C VAL A 422 28.17 -13.83 10.81
N LEU A 423 28.90 -13.15 11.70
CA LEU A 423 29.54 -13.76 12.88
C LEU A 423 28.60 -13.95 14.06
N THR A 424 27.43 -13.30 14.01
CA THR A 424 26.40 -13.29 15.06
C THR A 424 25.10 -13.91 14.56
N VAL A 425 25.13 -15.24 14.37
CA VAL A 425 23.91 -16.00 14.09
C VAL A 425 23.04 -16.02 15.35
N GLU A 426 21.76 -15.70 15.24
CA GLU A 426 20.83 -15.69 16.38
C GLU A 426 19.45 -16.24 16.00
N TYR A 427 18.82 -16.94 16.95
CA TYR A 427 17.39 -17.28 16.88
C TYR A 427 16.58 -16.18 17.58
N LYS A 428 15.50 -15.74 16.95
CA LYS A 428 14.61 -14.70 17.48
C LYS A 428 13.24 -15.27 17.81
N PHE A 429 12.74 -14.97 19.00
CA PHE A 429 11.34 -15.18 19.34
C PHE A 429 10.63 -13.83 19.35
N ALA A 430 9.50 -13.74 18.66
CA ALA A 430 8.68 -12.53 18.58
C ALA A 430 7.24 -12.82 19.00
N TYR A 431 6.66 -11.90 19.76
CA TYR A 431 5.25 -11.91 20.14
C TYR A 431 4.63 -10.56 19.81
N THR A 432 3.50 -10.60 19.12
CA THR A 432 2.63 -9.44 18.87
C THR A 432 1.24 -9.75 19.43
N SER A 433 0.68 -8.83 20.22
CA SER A 433 -0.68 -8.99 20.76
C SER A 433 -1.73 -8.93 19.65
N GLY A 434 -2.90 -9.55 19.86
CA GLY A 434 -3.95 -9.65 18.83
C GLY A 434 -4.51 -8.31 18.33
N GLY A 435 -4.23 -7.20 19.04
CA GLY A 435 -4.56 -5.84 18.61
C GLY A 435 -3.35 -5.00 18.17
N GLY A 436 -2.17 -5.60 18.00
CA GLY A 436 -0.94 -4.91 17.55
C GLY A 436 -0.26 -4.00 18.59
N MET A 437 -0.92 -3.70 19.71
CA MET A 437 -0.50 -2.69 20.70
C MET A 437 0.71 -3.08 21.57
N ALA A 438 1.12 -4.35 21.57
CA ALA A 438 2.24 -4.84 22.38
C ALA A 438 3.09 -5.79 21.56
N GLN A 439 4.35 -5.43 21.35
CA GLN A 439 5.37 -6.23 20.68
C GLN A 439 6.51 -6.53 21.67
N ARG A 440 6.89 -7.80 21.79
CA ARG A 440 8.04 -8.25 22.57
C ARG A 440 8.91 -9.14 21.69
N SER A 441 10.23 -9.04 21.84
CA SER A 441 11.16 -9.99 21.24
C SER A 441 12.39 -10.18 22.10
N PHE A 442 12.95 -11.39 22.09
CA PHE A 442 14.29 -11.67 22.60
C PHE A 442 15.04 -12.53 21.58
N THR A 443 16.37 -12.50 21.62
CA THR A 443 17.23 -13.30 20.76
C THR A 443 18.13 -14.21 21.57
N VAL A 444 18.52 -15.32 20.96
CA VAL A 444 19.44 -16.30 21.51
C VAL A 444 20.63 -16.36 20.56
N PRO A 445 21.79 -15.77 20.92
CA PRO A 445 22.97 -15.79 20.07
C PRO A 445 23.55 -17.20 20.01
N MET A 446 23.88 -17.68 18.82
CA MET A 446 24.53 -18.97 18.58
C MET A 446 26.05 -18.83 18.75
N THR A 447 26.48 -18.60 19.99
CA THR A 447 27.90 -18.69 20.36
C THR A 447 28.39 -20.14 20.24
N GLU A 448 29.71 -20.35 20.28
CA GLU A 448 30.30 -21.70 20.25
C GLU A 448 29.74 -22.57 21.38
N GLU A 449 29.60 -22.01 22.59
CA GLU A 449 29.03 -22.71 23.75
C GLU A 449 27.55 -23.04 23.53
N THR A 450 26.79 -22.11 22.96
CA THR A 450 25.35 -22.27 22.73
C THR A 450 25.09 -23.32 21.65
N ILE A 451 25.90 -23.33 20.57
CA ILE A 451 25.82 -24.36 19.53
C ILE A 451 26.19 -25.73 20.10
N ALA A 452 27.25 -25.82 20.92
CA ALA A 452 27.63 -27.08 21.57
C ALA A 452 26.52 -27.61 22.50
N GLU A 453 25.84 -26.74 23.25
CA GLU A 453 24.71 -27.12 24.10
C GLU A 453 23.48 -27.56 23.28
N LEU A 454 23.22 -26.90 22.15
CA LEU A 454 22.17 -27.29 21.20
C LEU A 454 22.46 -28.68 20.61
N ILE A 455 23.69 -28.94 20.16
CA ILE A 455 24.12 -30.24 19.65
C ILE A 455 23.88 -31.33 20.71
N LYS A 456 24.38 -31.12 21.93
CA LYS A 456 24.18 -32.06 23.06
C LYS A 456 22.69 -32.31 23.33
N THR A 457 21.87 -31.28 23.23
CA THR A 457 20.42 -31.39 23.41
C THR A 457 19.78 -32.25 22.32
N LEU A 458 20.16 -32.06 21.05
CA LEU A 458 19.70 -32.88 19.92
C LEU A 458 20.17 -34.34 20.05
N GLU A 459 21.44 -34.57 20.40
CA GLU A 459 22.03 -35.89 20.63
C GLU A 459 21.34 -36.65 21.77
N SER A 460 21.01 -35.98 22.88
CA SER A 460 20.30 -36.61 24.00
C SER A 460 18.92 -37.15 23.61
N LYS A 461 18.25 -36.49 22.64
CA LYS A 461 16.94 -36.88 22.11
C LYS A 461 17.03 -38.06 21.12
N LEU A 462 18.24 -38.49 20.72
CA LEU A 462 18.53 -39.65 19.88
C LEU A 462 18.82 -40.95 20.67
N THR A 463 18.74 -40.95 22.01
CA THR A 463 19.17 -42.09 22.85
C THR A 463 18.27 -43.35 22.81
N ALA A 464 18.86 -44.53 23.10
CA ALA A 464 18.24 -45.87 22.97
C ALA A 464 16.94 -46.09 23.76
N SER A 465 16.75 -45.37 24.88
CA SER A 465 15.52 -45.37 25.68
C SER A 465 14.34 -44.71 24.92
N ALA A 466 14.61 -43.60 24.22
CA ALA A 466 13.63 -42.90 23.40
C ALA A 466 13.28 -43.71 22.14
N PHE A 467 14.29 -44.29 21.47
CA PHE A 467 14.09 -45.26 20.39
C PHE A 467 13.18 -46.41 20.85
N ALA A 468 13.46 -47.01 22.02
CA ALA A 468 12.68 -48.12 22.52
C ALA A 468 11.23 -47.77 22.83
N LYS A 469 10.96 -46.55 23.30
CA LYS A 469 9.61 -46.05 23.56
C LYS A 469 8.84 -45.80 22.25
N GLU A 470 9.49 -45.18 21.26
CA GLU A 470 8.90 -44.89 19.95
C GLU A 470 8.55 -46.17 19.18
N GLN A 471 9.45 -47.16 19.13
CA GLN A 471 9.19 -48.46 18.51
C GLN A 471 8.01 -49.18 19.16
N ARG A 472 7.84 -49.06 20.49
CA ARG A 472 6.70 -49.63 21.22
C ARG A 472 5.38 -48.90 20.92
N THR A 473 5.41 -47.58 20.71
CA THR A 473 4.22 -46.79 20.32
C THR A 473 3.76 -47.13 18.90
N MET A 474 4.68 -47.46 17.99
CA MET A 474 4.36 -47.88 16.62
C MET A 474 3.68 -49.27 16.53
N MET A 475 3.73 -50.07 17.60
CA MET A 475 3.05 -51.36 17.67
C MET A 475 1.54 -51.19 17.92
N THR A 476 0.79 -50.87 16.86
CA THR A 476 -0.67 -50.67 16.93
C THR A 476 -1.45 -51.99 17.02
N LYS A 477 -2.72 -51.95 17.43
CA LYS A 477 -3.61 -53.13 17.43
C LYS A 477 -3.80 -53.71 16.03
N LYS A 478 -3.92 -52.84 15.02
CA LYS A 478 -4.07 -53.22 13.60
C LYS A 478 -2.83 -53.99 13.10
N LEU A 479 -1.63 -53.49 13.41
CA LEU A 479 -0.38 -54.15 13.04
C LEU A 479 -0.26 -55.53 13.70
N ARG A 480 -0.60 -55.65 15.00
CA ARG A 480 -0.57 -56.94 15.68
C ARG A 480 -1.46 -57.99 15.02
N GLU A 481 -2.66 -57.60 14.59
CA GLU A 481 -3.60 -58.51 13.93
C GLU A 481 -3.13 -58.93 12.54
N ALA A 482 -2.55 -57.99 11.78
CA ALA A 482 -1.95 -58.26 10.47
C ALA A 482 -0.82 -59.30 10.57
N ILE A 483 0.09 -59.17 11.55
CA ILE A 483 1.17 -60.14 11.74
C ILE A 483 0.64 -61.52 12.16
N LYS A 484 -0.36 -61.57 13.05
CA LYS A 484 -1.00 -62.85 13.43
C LYS A 484 -1.66 -63.54 12.24
N THR A 485 -2.32 -62.77 11.38
CA THR A 485 -2.97 -63.31 10.18
C THR A 485 -1.94 -63.80 9.17
N ARG A 486 -0.85 -63.05 8.96
CA ARG A 486 0.27 -63.45 8.10
C ARG A 486 0.88 -64.77 8.55
N ASP A 487 1.06 -64.95 9.86
CA ASP A 487 1.65 -66.15 10.45
C ASP A 487 0.60 -67.27 10.69
N ASP A 488 -0.60 -67.15 10.10
CA ASP A 488 -1.72 -68.09 10.22
C ASP A 488 -2.02 -68.51 11.68
N PHE A 489 -2.01 -67.52 12.57
CA PHE A 489 -2.18 -67.67 14.02
C PHE A 489 -1.35 -68.83 14.60
N THR A 490 -0.12 -68.97 14.12
CA THR A 490 0.81 -70.04 14.46
C THR A 490 2.11 -69.46 15.02
N CYS A 491 2.64 -70.07 16.07
CA CYS A 491 3.92 -69.69 16.65
C CYS A 491 5.07 -70.02 15.68
N CYS A 492 5.81 -69.01 15.23
CA CYS A 492 6.91 -69.16 14.28
C CYS A 492 8.09 -69.99 14.83
N ASN A 493 8.20 -70.15 16.16
CA ASN A 493 9.30 -70.90 16.78
C ASN A 493 8.98 -72.39 17.02
N CYS A 494 7.76 -72.72 17.44
CA CYS A 494 7.42 -74.11 17.80
C CYS A 494 6.29 -74.74 16.95
N GLY A 495 5.67 -73.98 16.05
CA GLY A 495 4.61 -74.48 15.17
C GLY A 495 3.27 -74.78 15.85
N ASN A 496 3.09 -74.43 17.14
CA ASN A 496 1.80 -74.54 17.81
C ASN A 496 0.87 -73.39 17.38
N SER A 497 -0.41 -73.67 17.17
CA SER A 497 -1.37 -72.72 16.60
C SER A 497 -2.69 -72.70 17.35
N THR A 498 -3.44 -71.60 17.25
CA THR A 498 -4.78 -71.50 17.85
C THR A 498 -5.79 -72.44 17.17
N HIS A 499 -5.50 -72.95 15.97
CA HIS A 499 -6.29 -74.00 15.33
C HIS A 499 -6.19 -75.34 16.06
N LYS A 500 -5.02 -75.65 16.61
CA LYS A 500 -4.77 -76.89 17.38
C LYS A 500 -5.14 -76.72 18.85
N GLU A 501 -4.83 -75.57 19.43
CA GLU A 501 -5.13 -75.23 20.82
C GLU A 501 -5.90 -73.89 20.87
N PRO A 502 -7.25 -73.90 20.89
CA PRO A 502 -8.07 -72.68 20.81
C PRO A 502 -7.78 -71.63 21.88
N ASN A 503 -7.27 -72.04 23.04
CA ASN A 503 -6.94 -71.16 24.17
C ASN A 503 -5.46 -70.76 24.23
N LEU A 504 -4.69 -70.96 23.15
CA LEU A 504 -3.27 -70.60 23.09
C LEU A 504 -3.08 -69.08 23.00
N LEU A 505 -2.39 -68.50 23.98
CA LEU A 505 -2.02 -67.09 23.94
C LEU A 505 -0.83 -66.84 23.00
N LEU A 506 -1.07 -66.06 21.95
CA LEU A 506 -0.08 -65.59 20.98
C LEU A 506 0.20 -64.10 21.14
N GLU A 507 1.49 -63.76 21.11
CA GLU A 507 2.04 -62.42 21.25
C GLU A 507 2.92 -62.08 20.04
N ILE A 508 3.02 -60.79 19.71
CA ILE A 508 3.93 -60.31 18.65
C ILE A 508 5.23 -59.87 19.30
N ASP A 509 6.34 -60.44 18.82
CA ASP A 509 7.68 -60.14 19.31
C ASP A 509 8.61 -59.71 18.16
N HIS A 510 9.66 -58.95 18.49
CA HIS A 510 10.66 -58.52 17.53
C HIS A 510 11.76 -59.57 17.37
N ILE A 511 12.04 -60.02 16.15
CA ILE A 511 13.13 -60.97 15.84
C ILE A 511 14.46 -60.42 16.38
N ILE A 512 14.82 -59.19 15.99
CA ILE A 512 15.87 -58.39 16.63
C ILE A 512 15.21 -57.54 17.73
N PRO A 513 15.56 -57.73 19.01
CA PRO A 513 14.96 -56.95 20.10
C PRO A 513 15.20 -55.44 19.95
N VAL A 514 14.20 -54.65 20.32
CA VAL A 514 14.28 -53.18 20.30
C VAL A 514 15.45 -52.64 21.13
N SER A 515 15.78 -53.28 22.25
CA SER A 515 16.93 -52.93 23.09
C SER A 515 18.29 -53.12 22.40
N LYS A 516 18.32 -53.80 21.25
CA LYS A 516 19.49 -54.04 20.40
C LYS A 516 19.35 -53.34 19.04
N GLY A 517 18.48 -52.33 18.93
CA GLY A 517 18.30 -51.52 17.72
C GLY A 517 17.24 -52.05 16.74
N GLY A 518 16.49 -53.10 17.09
CA GLY A 518 15.44 -53.65 16.23
C GLY A 518 14.25 -52.70 16.03
N ARG A 519 13.74 -52.62 14.79
CA ARG A 519 12.63 -51.74 14.38
C ARG A 519 11.29 -52.48 14.36
N THR A 520 10.19 -51.76 14.57
CA THR A 520 8.81 -52.25 14.47
C THR A 520 8.34 -52.18 13.02
N GLU A 521 8.73 -53.17 12.23
CA GLU A 521 8.37 -53.34 10.82
C GLU A 521 8.08 -54.81 10.53
N GLU A 522 7.22 -55.12 9.56
CA GLU A 522 6.70 -56.49 9.39
C GLU A 522 7.79 -57.55 9.25
N ALA A 523 8.89 -57.23 8.56
CA ALA A 523 10.03 -58.14 8.36
C ALA A 523 10.78 -58.50 9.66
N ASN A 524 10.71 -57.64 10.69
CA ASN A 524 11.36 -57.86 11.98
C ASN A 524 10.37 -58.31 13.07
N LEU A 525 9.11 -58.60 12.72
CA LEU A 525 8.07 -59.07 13.65
C LEU A 525 7.70 -60.52 13.39
N GLN A 526 7.41 -61.24 14.47
CA GLN A 526 6.97 -62.63 14.43
C GLN A 526 5.91 -62.92 15.49
N THR A 527 5.04 -63.88 15.20
CA THR A 527 4.06 -64.40 16.15
C THR A 527 4.69 -65.51 17.00
N LEU A 528 4.69 -65.36 18.33
CA LEU A 528 5.19 -66.36 19.27
C LEU A 528 4.12 -66.74 20.30
N CYS A 529 4.10 -68.00 20.73
CA CYS A 529 3.32 -68.36 21.92
C CYS A 529 3.99 -67.83 23.19
N TRP A 530 3.20 -67.56 24.22
CA TRP A 530 3.69 -66.97 25.48
C TRP A 530 4.91 -67.71 26.08
N LYS A 531 5.00 -69.05 25.94
CA LYS A 531 6.15 -69.85 26.39
C LYS A 531 7.41 -69.53 25.59
N CYS A 532 7.30 -69.48 24.26
CA CYS A 532 8.42 -69.17 23.37
C CYS A 532 8.86 -67.71 23.53
N ASN A 533 7.90 -66.76 23.60
CA ASN A 533 8.19 -65.35 23.78
C ASN A 533 8.96 -65.09 25.09
N ARG A 534 8.49 -65.67 26.20
CA ARG A 534 9.15 -65.56 27.51
C ARG A 534 10.56 -66.15 27.51
N THR A 535 10.76 -67.26 26.79
CA THR A 535 12.07 -67.91 26.67
C THR A 535 13.06 -67.08 25.85
N LYS A 536 12.57 -66.44 24.77
CA LYS A 536 13.36 -65.56 23.91
C LYS A 536 13.79 -64.28 24.63
N SER A 537 12.86 -63.56 25.26
CA SER A 537 13.16 -62.29 25.96
C SER A 537 13.98 -61.34 25.05
N ASN A 538 15.05 -60.74 25.55
CA ASN A 538 15.95 -59.85 24.80
C ASN A 538 17.07 -60.59 24.01
N LYS A 539 16.92 -61.90 23.75
CA LYS A 539 17.86 -62.69 22.96
C LYS A 539 17.47 -62.68 21.48
N ILE A 540 18.49 -62.80 20.62
CA ILE A 540 18.32 -63.09 19.20
C ILE A 540 18.45 -64.61 19.11
N LEU A 541 17.41 -65.28 18.60
CA LEU A 541 17.46 -66.72 18.33
C LEU A 541 18.20 -66.89 17.01
N ALA A 542 19.18 -67.80 16.99
CA ALA A 542 19.99 -68.10 15.81
C ALA A 542 19.24 -69.00 14.83
#